data_AF-A0A1L9SXI2-F1
#
_entry.id   AF-A0A1L9SXI2-F1
#
_cell.length_a   1.000
_cell.length_b   1.000
_cell.length_c   1.000
_cell.angle_alpha   90.00
_cell.angle_beta   90.00
_cell.angle_gamma   90.00
#
_symmetry.space_group_name_H-M   'P 1'
#
loop_
_entity.id
_entity.type
_entity.pdbx_description
1 polymer ?
#
loop_
_entity_poly.entity_id
_entity_poly.type
_entity_poly.pdbx_seq_one_letter_code
_entity_poly.pdbx_strand_id
1 'polypeptide(L)'
;MASQRKSHVFRVTGLSRELPDRELNTALQGTLHNNFTGDERSHIQAEITIVPSCYDSDTQRVALVQFRGGEPQFLHELRVNPLEDWPVEMGEDNDINFDCHFFEFTQLYMPDDNEPVVADIIAIAGLDGHAYGSWQGRGNLGRMWLRDFLSKDLPQCRTMIYGYNSKLSSHGVDTILDYGRELMEEIKMIRNTKELQQRPLVFIAHSFGGIILAHVGPRPK
;
A
#
# COMPACT_ATOMS: atom_id res chain seq x y z
N MET A 1 11.85 -28.97 4.94
CA MET A 1 11.02 -28.47 3.81
C MET A 1 11.44 -27.03 3.56
N ALA A 2 11.95 -26.71 2.38
CA ALA A 2 12.39 -25.36 2.09
C ALA A 2 11.20 -24.40 2.18
N SER A 3 11.30 -23.42 3.08
CA SER A 3 10.38 -22.27 3.15
C SER A 3 10.43 -21.57 1.79
N GLN A 4 9.44 -21.84 0.93
CA GLN A 4 9.33 -21.16 -0.35
C GLN A 4 9.09 -19.68 -0.07
N ARG A 5 10.06 -18.84 -0.46
CA ARG A 5 10.05 -17.38 -0.27
C ARG A 5 8.72 -16.83 -0.77
N LYS A 6 7.90 -16.33 0.16
CA LYS A 6 6.76 -15.47 -0.19
C LYS A 6 7.29 -14.35 -1.10
N SER A 7 6.60 -14.06 -2.18
CA SER A 7 6.95 -12.88 -2.97
C SER A 7 6.50 -11.65 -2.18
N HIS A 8 7.45 -10.76 -1.89
CA HIS A 8 7.21 -9.55 -1.10
C HIS A 8 6.89 -8.41 -2.05
N VAL A 9 5.84 -7.68 -1.72
CA VAL A 9 5.43 -6.49 -2.44
C VAL A 9 5.93 -5.31 -1.62
N PHE A 10 6.65 -4.41 -2.27
CA PHE A 10 7.08 -3.13 -1.72
C PHE A 10 6.16 -2.03 -2.23
N ARG A 11 5.95 -1.01 -1.42
CA ARG A 11 5.30 0.22 -1.84
C ARG A 11 6.39 1.24 -2.17
N VAL A 12 6.19 1.97 -3.25
CA VAL A 12 7.03 3.10 -3.64
C VAL A 12 6.19 4.36 -3.58
N THR A 13 6.61 5.34 -2.80
CA THR A 13 5.97 6.67 -2.69
C THR A 13 6.88 7.76 -3.25
N GLY A 14 6.35 8.97 -3.44
CA GLY A 14 7.11 10.10 -3.98
C GLY A 14 7.18 10.17 -5.52
N LEU A 15 6.49 9.28 -6.24
CA LEU A 15 6.49 9.29 -7.71
C LEU A 15 5.72 10.49 -8.25
N SER A 16 6.30 11.26 -9.18
CA SER A 16 5.64 12.44 -9.76
C SER A 16 4.41 12.08 -10.59
N ARG A 17 3.31 12.81 -10.46
CA ARG A 17 2.11 12.68 -11.32
C ARG A 17 2.28 13.33 -12.70
N GLU A 18 3.26 14.21 -12.87
CA GLU A 18 3.45 14.96 -14.12
C GLU A 18 3.85 14.05 -15.29
N LEU A 19 4.52 12.94 -14.97
CA LEU A 19 4.95 11.97 -15.94
C LEU A 19 3.83 10.94 -16.22
N PRO A 20 3.58 10.58 -17.49
CA PRO A 20 2.71 9.47 -17.83
C PRO A 20 3.16 8.16 -17.17
N ASP A 21 2.22 7.28 -16.83
CA ASP A 21 2.50 6.00 -16.17
C ASP A 21 3.56 5.15 -16.90
N ARG A 22 3.63 5.22 -18.24
CA ARG A 22 4.65 4.53 -19.04
C ARG A 22 6.06 5.07 -18.78
N GLU A 23 6.20 6.38 -18.67
CA GLU A 23 7.47 7.05 -18.41
C GLU A 23 7.89 6.82 -16.96
N LEU A 24 6.96 6.92 -16.01
CA LEU A 24 7.19 6.55 -14.61
C LEU A 24 7.65 5.10 -14.45
N ASN A 25 6.99 4.17 -15.15
CA ASN A 25 7.38 2.76 -15.12
C ASN A 25 8.79 2.58 -15.68
N THR A 26 9.11 3.21 -16.82
CA THR A 26 10.43 3.12 -17.44
C THR A 26 11.52 3.70 -16.54
N ALA A 27 11.27 4.86 -15.95
CA ALA A 27 12.19 5.51 -15.04
C ALA A 27 12.40 4.68 -13.77
N LEU A 28 11.32 4.14 -13.17
CA LEU A 28 11.41 3.29 -11.97
C LEU A 28 12.13 1.97 -12.27
N GLN A 29 11.90 1.35 -13.44
CA GLN A 29 12.68 0.19 -13.89
C GLN A 29 14.17 0.53 -14.02
N GLY A 30 14.50 1.69 -14.59
CA GLY A 30 15.87 2.18 -14.69
C GLY A 30 16.52 2.37 -13.32
N THR A 31 15.83 3.02 -12.39
CA THR A 31 16.28 3.22 -11.01
C THR A 31 16.52 1.89 -10.29
N LEU A 32 15.59 0.93 -10.40
CA LEU A 32 15.75 -0.41 -9.83
C LEU A 32 16.98 -1.12 -10.44
N HIS A 33 17.12 -1.11 -11.76
CA HIS A 33 18.25 -1.73 -12.44
C HIS A 33 19.60 -1.12 -12.04
N ASN A 34 19.65 0.20 -11.85
CA ASN A 34 20.86 0.89 -11.40
C ASN A 34 21.27 0.48 -9.99
N ASN A 35 20.30 0.24 -9.10
CA ASN A 35 20.53 -0.20 -7.72
C ASN A 35 20.80 -1.71 -7.58
N PHE A 36 20.50 -2.52 -8.61
CA PHE A 36 20.86 -3.93 -8.62
C PHE A 36 22.35 -4.14 -8.80
N THR A 37 22.90 -5.11 -8.07
CA THR A 37 24.26 -5.63 -8.29
C THR A 37 24.37 -6.31 -9.67
N GLY A 38 25.60 -6.51 -10.15
CA GLY A 38 25.85 -7.12 -11.47
C GLY A 38 25.17 -8.48 -11.65
N ASP A 39 25.20 -9.32 -10.61
CA ASP A 39 24.56 -10.63 -10.63
C ASP A 39 23.03 -10.51 -10.68
N GLU A 40 22.45 -9.63 -9.85
CA GLU A 40 21.00 -9.39 -9.75
C GLU A 40 20.37 -8.92 -11.05
N ARG A 41 21.06 -8.06 -11.81
CA ARG A 41 20.59 -7.55 -13.11
C ARG A 41 20.24 -8.63 -14.13
N SER A 42 20.81 -9.83 -13.99
CA SER A 42 20.59 -10.96 -14.91
C SER A 42 19.39 -11.83 -14.56
N HIS A 43 18.91 -11.82 -13.30
CA HIS A 43 17.93 -12.79 -12.81
C HIS A 43 16.78 -12.19 -11.99
N ILE A 44 16.94 -10.98 -11.44
CA ILE A 44 15.86 -10.28 -10.74
C ILE A 44 15.05 -9.46 -11.74
N GLN A 45 13.73 -9.65 -11.70
CA GLN A 45 12.77 -8.88 -12.50
C GLN A 45 11.78 -8.17 -11.58
N ALA A 46 11.57 -6.88 -11.81
CA ALA A 46 10.59 -6.09 -11.08
C ALA A 46 9.27 -6.00 -11.86
N GLU A 47 8.18 -6.44 -11.24
CA GLU A 47 6.82 -6.22 -11.69
C GLU A 47 6.28 -4.98 -10.99
N ILE A 48 6.06 -3.91 -11.75
CA ILE A 48 5.65 -2.59 -11.24
C ILE A 48 4.20 -2.34 -11.64
N THR A 49 3.38 -1.99 -10.66
CA THR A 49 2.02 -1.48 -10.88
C THR A 49 1.92 -0.06 -10.35
N ILE A 50 1.72 0.92 -11.22
CA ILE A 50 1.45 2.31 -10.81
C ILE A 50 -0.02 2.41 -10.37
N VAL A 51 -0.26 3.06 -9.25
CA VAL A 51 -1.59 3.27 -8.67
C VAL A 51 -1.73 4.74 -8.22
N PRO A 52 -2.97 5.25 -8.13
CA PRO A 52 -3.20 6.60 -7.61
C PRO A 52 -2.71 6.72 -6.16
N SER A 53 -2.22 7.92 -5.80
CA SER A 53 -2.05 8.27 -4.39
C SER A 53 -3.43 8.38 -3.73
N CYS A 54 -3.50 8.00 -2.45
CA CYS A 54 -4.72 8.18 -1.69
C CYS A 54 -4.98 9.62 -1.27
N TYR A 55 -3.92 10.40 -1.20
CA TYR A 55 -3.89 11.75 -0.68
C TYR A 55 -4.00 12.75 -1.80
N ASP A 56 -4.68 13.85 -1.54
CA ASP A 56 -4.92 14.96 -2.46
C ASP A 56 -3.69 15.85 -2.64
N SER A 57 -2.49 15.26 -2.64
CA SER A 57 -1.33 15.90 -3.24
C SER A 57 -1.44 15.61 -4.73
N ASP A 58 -1.92 16.60 -5.48
CA ASP A 58 -2.03 16.58 -6.95
C ASP A 58 -0.70 16.29 -7.67
N THR A 59 0.38 16.03 -6.95
CA THR A 59 1.74 15.87 -7.44
C THR A 59 2.24 14.42 -7.35
N GLN A 60 1.56 13.51 -6.65
CA GLN A 60 2.15 12.19 -6.35
C GLN A 60 1.33 10.97 -6.80
N ARG A 61 2.06 9.92 -7.11
CA ARG A 61 1.64 8.56 -7.44
C ARG A 61 2.31 7.58 -6.49
N VAL A 62 1.77 6.38 -6.42
CA VAL A 62 2.34 5.26 -5.68
C VAL A 62 2.58 4.12 -6.65
N ALA A 63 3.60 3.29 -6.38
CA ALA A 63 3.76 2.03 -7.10
C ALA A 63 3.79 0.84 -6.13
N LEU A 64 3.27 -0.27 -6.61
CA LEU A 64 3.44 -1.58 -5.97
C LEU A 64 4.47 -2.36 -6.78
N VAL A 65 5.58 -2.71 -6.13
CA VAL A 65 6.72 -3.37 -6.78
C VAL A 65 6.88 -4.77 -6.21
N GLN A 66 6.82 -5.77 -7.09
CA GLN A 66 7.00 -7.17 -6.75
C GLN A 66 8.20 -7.72 -7.50
N PHE A 67 9.11 -8.38 -6.79
CA PHE A 67 10.31 -8.95 -7.41
C PHE A 67 10.16 -10.45 -7.67
N ARG A 68 10.58 -10.88 -8.86
CA ARG A 68 10.75 -12.29 -9.27
C ARG A 68 12.23 -12.59 -9.39
N GLY A 69 12.60 -13.85 -9.13
CA GLY A 69 13.99 -14.32 -9.20
C GLY A 69 14.85 -14.01 -7.96
N GLY A 70 14.39 -13.13 -7.08
CA GLY A 70 15.09 -12.77 -5.84
C GLY A 70 14.53 -11.48 -5.27
N GLU A 71 14.92 -11.15 -4.06
CA GLU A 71 14.71 -9.81 -3.50
C GLU A 71 16.02 -9.03 -3.67
N PRO A 72 16.00 -7.78 -4.13
CA PRO A 72 17.20 -6.98 -4.31
C PRO A 72 17.93 -6.73 -2.99
N GLN A 73 19.26 -6.79 -3.02
CA GLN A 73 20.11 -6.62 -1.85
C GLN A 73 19.93 -5.25 -1.18
N PHE A 74 19.73 -4.18 -1.96
CA PHE A 74 19.57 -2.83 -1.40
C PHE A 74 18.28 -2.67 -0.58
N LEU A 75 17.25 -3.50 -0.82
CA LEU A 75 16.02 -3.52 -0.02
C LEU A 75 16.07 -4.52 1.14
N HIS A 76 17.20 -5.20 1.34
CA HIS A 76 17.34 -6.18 2.41
C HIS A 76 17.22 -5.53 3.80
N GLU A 77 17.64 -4.27 3.97
CA GLU A 77 17.51 -3.58 5.25
C GLU A 77 16.06 -3.44 5.71
N LEU A 78 15.11 -3.26 4.77
CA LEU A 78 13.68 -3.26 5.07
C LEU A 78 13.16 -4.61 5.59
N ARG A 79 13.96 -5.69 5.51
CA ARG A 79 13.64 -6.96 6.19
C ARG A 79 14.01 -6.94 7.65
N VAL A 80 15.15 -6.33 7.93
CA VAL A 80 15.71 -6.23 9.27
C VAL A 80 14.92 -5.20 10.07
N ASN A 81 14.63 -4.06 9.43
CA ASN A 81 13.89 -2.93 9.99
C ASN A 81 12.63 -2.65 9.14
N PRO A 82 11.57 -3.46 9.26
CA PRO A 82 10.39 -3.38 8.39
C PRO A 82 9.51 -2.16 8.60
N LEU A 83 9.81 -1.32 9.59
CA LEU A 83 9.09 -0.08 9.88
C LEU A 83 9.80 1.16 9.32
N GLU A 84 10.98 0.97 8.73
CA GLU A 84 11.75 2.06 8.13
C GLU A 84 11.35 2.28 6.67
N ASP A 85 11.74 3.45 6.21
CA ASP A 85 11.65 3.95 4.85
C ASP A 85 13.03 3.88 4.20
N TRP A 86 13.10 3.45 2.94
CA TRP A 86 14.33 3.39 2.17
C TRP A 86 14.30 4.40 1.00
N PRO A 87 14.93 5.58 1.15
CA PRO A 87 14.99 6.59 0.11
C PRO A 87 15.93 6.17 -1.03
N VAL A 88 15.56 6.49 -2.27
CA VAL A 88 16.34 6.23 -3.48
C VAL A 88 16.19 7.43 -4.42
N GLU A 89 17.31 7.93 -4.92
CA GLU A 89 17.34 8.96 -5.96
C GLU A 89 16.80 8.41 -7.29
N MET A 90 15.87 9.14 -7.91
CA MET A 90 15.23 8.80 -9.18
C MET A 90 15.34 9.97 -10.16
N GLY A 91 16.43 9.98 -10.94
CA GLY A 91 16.73 11.08 -11.86
C GLY A 91 17.56 12.17 -11.17
N GLU A 92 17.52 13.39 -11.72
CA GLU A 92 18.40 14.49 -11.25
C GLU A 92 17.85 15.23 -10.02
N ASP A 93 16.52 15.31 -9.84
CA ASP A 93 15.89 16.15 -8.80
C ASP A 93 14.68 15.49 -8.09
N ASN A 94 14.49 14.17 -8.18
CA ASN A 94 13.37 13.49 -7.53
C ASN A 94 13.84 12.32 -6.65
N ASP A 95 13.37 12.30 -5.41
CA ASP A 95 13.57 11.19 -4.49
C ASP A 95 12.28 10.38 -4.36
N ILE A 96 12.43 9.06 -4.39
CA ILE A 96 11.35 8.11 -4.09
C ILE A 96 11.68 7.34 -2.82
N ASN A 97 10.65 6.81 -2.18
CA ASN A 97 10.83 6.02 -0.98
C ASN A 97 10.25 4.62 -1.15
N PHE A 98 11.00 3.60 -0.73
CA PHE A 98 10.52 2.23 -0.65
C PHE A 98 10.16 1.89 0.79
N ASP A 99 8.98 1.32 0.97
CA ASP A 99 8.58 0.74 2.25
C ASP A 99 7.96 -0.65 2.07
N CYS A 100 7.92 -1.40 3.18
CA CYS A 100 7.22 -2.67 3.25
C CYS A 100 6.14 -2.72 4.34
N HIS A 101 5.99 -1.69 5.17
CA HIS A 101 4.98 -1.68 6.23
C HIS A 101 3.59 -1.26 5.73
N PHE A 102 3.50 -0.49 4.64
CA PHE A 102 2.24 0.04 4.09
C PHE A 102 1.43 0.82 5.12
N PHE A 103 2.10 1.62 5.96
CA PHE A 103 1.39 2.49 6.91
C PHE A 103 0.59 3.55 6.16
N GLU A 104 -0.47 4.01 6.80
CA GLU A 104 -1.45 4.93 6.23
C GLU A 104 -2.22 4.28 5.06
N PHE A 105 -2.77 5.09 4.16
CA PHE A 105 -3.60 4.58 3.08
C PHE A 105 -2.80 4.21 1.82
N THR A 106 -3.08 3.02 1.29
CA THR A 106 -2.57 2.58 -0.02
C THR A 106 -3.72 2.10 -0.89
N GLN A 107 -3.90 2.73 -2.05
CA GLN A 107 -4.84 2.27 -3.07
C GLN A 107 -4.24 1.08 -3.83
N LEU A 108 -5.06 0.07 -4.13
CA LEU A 108 -4.53 -1.20 -4.64
C LEU A 108 -4.54 -1.30 -6.17
N TYR A 109 -5.39 -0.53 -6.85
CA TYR A 109 -5.56 -0.54 -8.30
C TYR A 109 -6.21 0.76 -8.79
N MET A 110 -6.07 1.05 -10.09
CA MET A 110 -6.84 2.09 -10.78
C MET A 110 -8.26 1.58 -11.03
N PRO A 111 -9.32 2.27 -10.57
CA PRO A 111 -10.69 1.98 -10.99
C PRO A 111 -10.84 2.14 -12.51
N ASP A 112 -11.91 1.61 -13.07
CA ASP A 112 -12.20 1.77 -14.51
C ASP A 112 -12.43 3.24 -14.86
N ASP A 113 -11.56 3.80 -15.71
CA ASP A 113 -11.60 5.22 -16.13
C ASP A 113 -12.84 5.58 -16.97
N ASN A 114 -13.58 4.59 -17.48
CA ASN A 114 -14.78 4.84 -18.28
C ASN A 114 -16.00 5.26 -17.45
N GLU A 115 -15.98 5.01 -16.14
CA GLU A 115 -17.13 5.18 -15.26
C GLU A 115 -16.73 5.85 -13.95
N PRO A 116 -17.62 6.63 -13.31
CA PRO A 116 -17.31 7.29 -12.06
C PRO A 116 -17.12 6.29 -10.92
N VAL A 117 -16.23 6.62 -9.98
CA VAL A 117 -16.03 5.81 -8.78
C VAL A 117 -17.29 5.83 -7.90
N VAL A 118 -17.88 4.67 -7.66
CA VAL A 118 -19.19 4.53 -6.99
C VAL A 118 -19.11 4.36 -5.48
N ALA A 119 -17.98 3.86 -4.95
CA ALA A 119 -17.77 3.64 -3.53
C ALA A 119 -16.29 3.59 -3.18
N ASP A 120 -15.96 3.96 -1.94
CA ASP A 120 -14.65 3.70 -1.34
C ASP A 120 -14.75 2.44 -0.46
N ILE A 121 -13.77 1.54 -0.60
CA ILE A 121 -13.62 0.34 0.22
C ILE A 121 -12.32 0.49 1.02
N ILE A 122 -12.40 0.44 2.34
CA ILE A 122 -11.25 0.49 3.24
C ILE A 122 -11.10 -0.86 3.95
N ALA A 123 -9.96 -1.50 3.73
CA ALA A 123 -9.61 -2.75 4.39
C ALA A 123 -8.62 -2.52 5.55
N ILE A 124 -8.98 -3.02 6.73
CA ILE A 124 -8.24 -2.82 7.98
C ILE A 124 -7.82 -4.18 8.53
N ALA A 125 -6.52 -4.41 8.60
CA ALA A 125 -5.95 -5.63 9.15
C ALA A 125 -6.16 -5.71 10.68
N GLY A 126 -5.94 -6.91 11.22
CA GLY A 126 -5.97 -7.12 12.67
C GLY A 126 -4.63 -6.79 13.34
N LEU A 127 -4.62 -6.97 14.65
CA LEU A 127 -3.43 -6.90 15.48
C LEU A 127 -2.36 -7.90 15.00
N ASP A 128 -1.09 -7.50 15.02
CA ASP A 128 0.04 -8.26 14.44
C ASP A 128 -0.15 -8.61 12.94
N GLY A 129 -1.16 -8.01 12.29
CA GLY A 129 -1.45 -8.15 10.89
C GLY A 129 -0.69 -7.12 10.07
N HIS A 130 -0.09 -7.58 8.98
CA HIS A 130 0.50 -6.71 7.97
C HIS A 130 -0.59 -6.13 7.06
N ALA A 131 -0.59 -4.83 6.78
CA ALA A 131 -1.66 -4.16 6.04
C ALA A 131 -1.93 -4.79 4.66
N TYR A 132 -0.89 -5.01 3.85
CA TYR A 132 -0.99 -5.73 2.57
C TYR A 132 -1.10 -7.26 2.76
N GLY A 133 -0.17 -7.85 3.50
CA GLY A 133 -0.02 -9.30 3.64
C GLY A 133 -1.20 -10.03 4.29
N SER A 134 -2.01 -9.36 5.10
CA SER A 134 -3.22 -9.96 5.71
C SER A 134 -4.27 -10.37 4.68
N TRP A 135 -4.24 -9.75 3.51
CA TRP A 135 -5.16 -10.04 2.39
C TRP A 135 -4.48 -10.87 1.29
N GLN A 136 -3.24 -11.30 1.49
CA GLN A 136 -2.47 -12.08 0.54
C GLN A 136 -2.60 -13.58 0.83
N GLY A 137 -2.94 -14.35 -0.21
CA GLY A 137 -3.00 -15.80 -0.14
C GLY A 137 -1.62 -16.42 0.13
N ARG A 138 -1.59 -17.49 0.93
CA ARG A 138 -0.36 -18.23 1.27
C ARG A 138 0.19 -19.10 0.11
N GLY A 139 -0.48 -19.11 -1.04
CA GLY A 139 -0.08 -19.89 -2.22
C GLY A 139 1.17 -19.33 -2.89
N ASN A 140 1.78 -20.14 -3.77
CA ASN A 140 3.00 -19.78 -4.52
C ASN A 140 2.85 -18.52 -5.38
N LEU A 141 1.64 -18.24 -5.88
CA LEU A 141 1.37 -17.04 -6.67
C LEU A 141 1.26 -15.76 -5.82
N GLY A 142 1.13 -15.88 -4.49
CA GLY A 142 1.04 -14.74 -3.58
C GLY A 142 -0.07 -13.75 -3.96
N ARG A 143 -1.21 -14.22 -4.47
CA ARG A 143 -2.27 -13.33 -4.94
C ARG A 143 -2.93 -12.60 -3.76
N MET A 144 -3.11 -11.30 -3.90
CA MET A 144 -3.76 -10.43 -2.93
C MET A 144 -5.25 -10.34 -3.27
N TRP A 145 -6.12 -10.74 -2.34
CA TRP A 145 -7.57 -10.88 -2.59
C TRP A 145 -8.20 -9.59 -3.13
N LEU A 146 -7.98 -8.46 -2.44
CA LEU A 146 -8.57 -7.17 -2.78
C LEU A 146 -8.06 -6.63 -4.11
N ARG A 147 -6.79 -6.88 -4.45
CA ARG A 147 -6.17 -6.39 -5.70
C ARG A 147 -6.43 -7.30 -6.89
N ASP A 148 -6.28 -8.61 -6.73
CA ASP A 148 -6.19 -9.56 -7.84
C ASP A 148 -7.55 -10.22 -8.16
N PHE A 149 -8.54 -10.09 -7.27
CA PHE A 149 -9.88 -10.66 -7.43
C PHE A 149 -10.98 -9.62 -7.24
N LEU A 150 -11.03 -8.92 -6.10
CA LEU A 150 -12.12 -7.96 -5.82
C LEU A 150 -12.16 -6.81 -6.84
N SER A 151 -11.02 -6.37 -7.36
CA SER A 151 -10.94 -5.38 -8.44
C SER A 151 -11.68 -5.77 -9.71
N LYS A 152 -11.84 -7.07 -9.98
CA LYS A 152 -12.58 -7.59 -11.15
C LYS A 152 -14.07 -7.63 -10.89
N ASP A 153 -14.45 -7.93 -9.66
CA ASP A 153 -15.85 -7.98 -9.23
C ASP A 153 -16.42 -6.56 -9.03
N LEU A 154 -15.59 -5.62 -8.56
CA LEU A 154 -15.92 -4.23 -8.24
C LEU A 154 -14.92 -3.25 -8.89
N PRO A 155 -14.88 -3.16 -10.23
CA PRO A 155 -13.90 -2.32 -10.94
C PRO A 155 -14.13 -0.81 -10.76
N GLN A 156 -15.35 -0.40 -10.39
CA GLN A 156 -15.71 1.00 -10.14
C GLN A 156 -15.51 1.42 -8.67
N CYS A 157 -15.02 0.53 -7.82
CA CYS A 157 -14.75 0.85 -6.41
C CYS A 157 -13.28 1.25 -6.23
N ARG A 158 -13.06 2.32 -5.47
CA ARG A 158 -11.73 2.69 -4.99
C ARG A 158 -11.41 1.86 -3.75
N THR A 159 -10.62 0.81 -3.92
CA THR A 159 -10.24 -0.08 -2.81
C THR A 159 -8.86 0.28 -2.26
N MET A 160 -8.82 0.48 -0.94
CA MET A 160 -7.65 0.91 -0.19
C MET A 160 -7.41 -0.03 0.99
N ILE A 161 -6.15 -0.22 1.37
CA ILE A 161 -5.77 -0.76 2.67
C ILE A 161 -5.36 0.39 3.58
N TYR A 162 -5.63 0.24 4.88
CA TYR A 162 -5.11 1.10 5.93
C TYR A 162 -4.10 0.32 6.76
N GLY A 163 -2.85 0.78 6.79
CA GLY A 163 -1.83 0.26 7.68
C GLY A 163 -1.61 1.17 8.88
N TYR A 164 -1.36 0.54 10.02
CA TYR A 164 -1.06 1.20 11.28
C TYR A 164 -0.06 0.33 12.04
N ASN A 165 0.60 0.88 13.05
CA ASN A 165 1.52 0.09 13.88
C ASN A 165 0.75 -0.92 14.72
N SER A 166 0.60 -2.15 14.20
CA SER A 166 -0.18 -3.23 14.79
C SER A 166 0.61 -4.07 15.81
N LYS A 167 1.88 -3.74 16.09
CA LYS A 167 2.73 -4.44 17.05
C LYS A 167 2.59 -3.82 18.45
N LEU A 168 1.94 -4.55 19.36
CA LEU A 168 1.81 -4.19 20.79
C LEU A 168 3.12 -4.19 21.58
N SER A 169 4.25 -4.50 20.96
CA SER A 169 5.56 -4.56 21.63
C SER A 169 6.21 -3.19 21.80
N SER A 170 5.66 -2.11 21.23
CA SER A 170 6.06 -0.76 21.60
C SER A 170 5.62 -0.51 23.05
N HIS A 171 6.60 -0.24 23.92
CA HIS A 171 6.41 0.09 25.33
C HIS A 171 5.69 1.45 25.57
N GLY A 172 4.74 1.82 24.72
CA GLY A 172 4.07 3.12 24.72
C GLY A 172 2.55 2.99 24.49
N VAL A 173 1.80 3.26 25.56
CA VAL A 173 0.62 4.15 25.71
C VAL A 173 -0.50 4.21 24.64
N ASP A 174 -0.43 3.57 23.47
CA ASP A 174 -1.49 3.70 22.47
C ASP A 174 -2.73 2.91 22.88
N THR A 175 -3.79 3.65 23.19
CA THR A 175 -5.09 3.08 23.51
C THR A 175 -5.86 2.78 22.23
N ILE A 176 -6.90 1.96 22.33
CA ILE A 176 -7.83 1.72 21.21
C ILE A 176 -8.42 3.06 20.70
N LEU A 177 -8.52 4.08 21.55
CA LEU A 177 -8.99 5.41 21.18
C LEU A 177 -7.99 6.15 20.29
N ASP A 178 -6.69 5.93 20.46
CA ASP A 178 -5.64 6.57 19.68
C ASP A 178 -5.63 6.01 18.26
N TYR A 179 -5.64 4.67 18.11
CA TYR A 179 -5.82 4.03 16.80
C TYR A 179 -7.10 4.45 16.09
N GLY A 180 -8.19 4.63 16.85
CA GLY A 180 -9.45 5.13 16.29
C GLY A 180 -9.34 6.58 15.82
N ARG A 181 -8.69 7.44 16.60
CA ARG A 181 -8.47 8.84 16.25
C ARG A 181 -7.62 8.96 14.98
N GLU A 182 -6.50 8.24 14.92
CA GLU A 182 -5.60 8.20 13.77
C GLU A 182 -6.34 7.76 12.51
N LEU A 183 -7.06 6.62 12.57
CA LEU A 183 -7.87 6.14 11.43
C LEU A 183 -8.87 7.22 10.96
N MET A 184 -9.53 7.91 11.88
CA MET A 184 -10.51 8.94 11.55
C MET A 184 -9.85 10.18 10.93
N GLU A 185 -8.67 10.58 11.40
CA GLU A 185 -7.89 11.68 10.85
C GLU A 185 -7.43 11.35 9.43
N GLU A 186 -6.89 10.15 9.22
CA GLU A 186 -6.48 9.65 7.91
C GLU A 186 -7.65 9.58 6.93
N ILE A 187 -8.82 9.08 7.35
CA ILE A 187 -10.03 9.04 6.50
C ILE A 187 -10.45 10.45 6.07
N LYS A 188 -10.34 11.44 6.96
CA LYS A 188 -10.66 12.85 6.61
C LYS A 188 -9.67 13.41 5.59
N MET A 189 -8.40 13.04 5.66
CA MET A 189 -7.39 13.48 4.69
C MET A 189 -7.65 12.91 3.30
N ILE A 190 -7.98 11.61 3.18
CA ILE A 190 -8.24 10.98 1.88
C ILE A 190 -9.64 11.24 1.32
N ARG A 191 -10.53 11.83 2.13
CA ARG A 191 -11.91 12.26 1.78
C ARG A 191 -12.11 13.73 2.15
N ASN A 192 -11.23 14.58 1.64
CA ASN A 192 -11.18 16.01 1.94
C ASN A 192 -12.15 16.85 1.08
N THR A 193 -12.66 16.34 -0.03
CA THR A 193 -13.66 17.03 -0.87
C THR A 193 -15.10 16.61 -0.55
N LYS A 194 -16.08 17.48 -0.86
CA LYS A 194 -17.51 17.16 -0.66
C LYS A 194 -17.96 15.93 -1.44
N GLU A 195 -17.45 15.76 -2.65
CA GLU A 195 -17.74 14.60 -3.49
C GLU A 195 -17.24 13.31 -2.83
N LEU A 196 -15.97 13.29 -2.40
CA LEU A 196 -15.39 12.15 -1.70
C LEU A 196 -16.14 11.86 -0.41
N GLN A 197 -16.53 12.88 0.37
CA GLN A 197 -17.30 12.71 1.61
C GLN A 197 -18.69 12.10 1.40
N GLN A 198 -19.35 12.40 0.27
CA GLN A 198 -20.67 11.87 -0.07
C GLN A 198 -20.63 10.47 -0.67
N ARG A 199 -19.48 10.03 -1.22
CA ARG A 199 -19.31 8.70 -1.79
C ARG A 199 -19.56 7.62 -0.72
N PRO A 200 -20.35 6.57 -0.98
CA PRO A 200 -20.50 5.45 -0.05
C PRO A 200 -19.16 4.90 0.45
N LEU A 201 -19.07 4.62 1.76
CA LEU A 201 -17.88 4.11 2.41
C LEU A 201 -18.16 2.73 3.00
N VAL A 202 -17.40 1.72 2.55
CA VAL A 202 -17.51 0.33 2.99
C VAL A 202 -16.22 -0.08 3.70
N PHE A 203 -16.34 -0.75 4.84
CA PHE A 203 -15.19 -1.27 5.57
C PHE A 203 -15.12 -2.78 5.51
N ILE A 204 -13.91 -3.31 5.29
CA ILE A 204 -13.57 -4.72 5.44
C ILE A 204 -12.57 -4.80 6.58
N ALA A 205 -13.05 -5.11 7.79
CA ALA A 205 -12.23 -5.12 8.98
C ALA A 205 -12.03 -6.54 9.52
N HIS A 206 -10.79 -6.91 9.83
CA HIS A 206 -10.47 -8.23 10.39
C HIS A 206 -10.04 -8.13 11.85
N SER A 207 -10.63 -8.95 12.73
CA SER A 207 -10.23 -9.08 14.14
C SER A 207 -10.15 -7.70 14.85
N PHE A 208 -8.99 -7.33 15.41
CA PHE A 208 -8.77 -6.04 16.07
C PHE A 208 -9.06 -4.82 15.20
N GLY A 209 -8.90 -4.90 13.88
CA GLY A 209 -9.31 -3.83 12.96
C GLY A 209 -10.80 -3.51 13.05
N GLY A 210 -11.63 -4.52 13.33
CA GLY A 210 -13.06 -4.33 13.59
C GLY A 210 -13.34 -3.65 14.92
N ILE A 211 -12.47 -3.87 15.92
CA ILE A 211 -12.56 -3.19 17.22
C ILE A 211 -12.18 -1.72 17.07
N ILE A 212 -11.11 -1.39 16.35
CA ILE A 212 -10.75 0.00 16.01
C ILE A 212 -11.92 0.68 15.33
N LEU A 213 -12.52 0.03 14.32
CA LEU A 213 -13.66 0.57 13.58
C LEU A 213 -14.89 0.82 14.48
N ALA A 214 -15.19 -0.09 15.41
CA ALA A 214 -16.32 0.06 16.31
C ALA A 214 -16.19 1.26 17.26
N HIS A 215 -14.97 1.66 17.60
CA HIS A 215 -14.72 2.82 18.48
C HIS A 215 -14.85 4.16 17.74
N VAL A 216 -14.69 4.18 16.41
CA VAL A 216 -14.84 5.37 15.57
C VAL A 216 -16.23 5.52 14.95
N GLY A 217 -16.98 4.41 14.87
CA GLY A 217 -18.32 4.39 14.30
C GLY A 217 -19.29 5.30 15.06
N PRO A 218 -20.34 5.80 14.38
CA PRO A 218 -21.38 6.57 15.06
C PRO A 218 -21.96 5.71 16.19
N ARG A 219 -21.81 6.18 17.43
CA ARG A 219 -22.48 5.54 18.56
C ARG A 219 -23.99 5.60 18.30
N PRO A 220 -24.72 4.48 18.40
CA PRO A 220 -26.17 4.56 18.36
C PRO A 220 -26.61 5.52 19.46
N LYS A 221 -27.40 6.52 19.08
CA LYS A 221 -28.08 7.42 20.02
C LYS A 221 -29.11 6.66 20.82
#